data_AF-A0A257NQB0-F1
#
_entry.id   AF-A0A257NQB0-F1
#
_cell.length_a   1.000
_cell.length_b   1.000
_cell.length_c   1.000
_cell.angle_alpha   90.00
_cell.angle_beta   90.00
_cell.angle_gamma   90.00
#
_symmetry.space_group_name_H-M   'P 1'
#
loop_
_entity.id
_entity.type
_entity.pdbx_description
1 polymer ?
#
loop_
_entity_poly.entity_id
_entity_poly.type
_entity_poly.pdbx_seq_one_letter_code
_entity_poly.pdbx_strand_id
1 'polypeptide(L)'
;MQVRLVFLALILALSGLFAWQWSRENVLAHSVDELKASLASADVELARVAQSASTTAATTAANITELKNREQLVAKSQDQKLQSAVAAVTPAVVSIVESKEVPKLQVTYVNPFGNDPFFQGFGAQVPVYQQVGTTTQNVSAGTGFLVRANGYIVTNKHVVPDTNATYTVLLASGKQKTGTVVWRSSTEDLAVVKITGSGYATIPLGDSSALS
;
A
#
# COMPACT_ATOMS: atom_id res chain seq x y z
N MET A 1 65.71 -87.11 47.78
CA MET A 1 65.08 -86.88 46.46
C MET A 1 64.05 -85.74 46.44
N GLN A 2 63.72 -85.08 47.58
CA GLN A 2 62.66 -84.06 47.63
C GLN A 2 63.08 -82.61 47.34
N VAL A 3 64.35 -82.22 47.53
CA VAL A 3 64.81 -80.82 47.35
C VAL A 3 64.80 -80.36 45.88
N ARG A 4 65.04 -81.26 44.92
CA ARG A 4 65.04 -80.93 43.48
C ARG A 4 63.64 -80.64 42.92
N LEU A 5 62.59 -81.25 43.47
CA LEU A 5 61.22 -81.04 43.00
C LEU A 5 60.66 -79.68 43.44
N VAL A 6 60.98 -79.25 44.67
CA VAL A 6 60.55 -77.95 45.21
C VAL A 6 61.20 -76.79 44.44
N PHE A 7 62.49 -76.91 44.09
CA PHE A 7 63.19 -75.90 43.29
C PHE A 7 62.61 -75.75 41.88
N LEU A 8 62.25 -76.86 41.23
CA LEU A 8 61.67 -76.83 39.89
C LEU A 8 60.27 -76.18 39.88
N ALA A 9 59.44 -76.48 40.89
CA ALA A 9 58.12 -75.89 41.05
C ALA A 9 58.18 -74.37 41.29
N LEU A 10 59.19 -73.91 42.05
CA LEU A 10 59.37 -72.48 42.35
C LEU A 10 59.82 -71.68 41.12
N ILE A 11 60.66 -72.26 40.27
CA ILE A 11 61.07 -71.64 38.99
C ILE A 11 59.87 -71.54 38.03
N LEU A 12 59.07 -72.59 37.91
CA LEU A 12 57.86 -72.58 37.09
C LEU A 12 56.85 -71.54 37.60
N ALA A 13 56.65 -71.45 38.92
CA ALA A 13 55.79 -70.45 39.53
C ALA A 13 56.28 -69.01 39.26
N LEU A 14 57.59 -68.74 39.38
CA LEU A 14 58.15 -67.43 39.04
C LEU A 14 58.01 -67.10 37.55
N SER A 15 58.23 -68.06 36.65
CA SER A 15 58.04 -67.85 35.21
C SER A 15 56.58 -67.58 34.85
N GLY A 16 55.64 -68.24 35.52
CA GLY A 16 54.20 -68.01 35.35
C GLY A 16 53.78 -66.63 35.87
N LEU A 17 54.32 -66.21 37.02
CA LEU A 17 54.09 -64.87 37.57
C LEU A 17 54.67 -63.79 36.65
N PHE A 18 55.85 -64.02 36.08
CA PHE A 18 56.48 -63.10 35.15
C PHE A 18 55.71 -63.02 33.82
N ALA A 19 55.25 -64.15 33.28
CA ALA A 19 54.42 -64.18 32.08
C ALA A 19 53.05 -63.51 32.31
N TRP A 20 52.45 -63.70 33.49
CA TRP A 20 51.20 -63.04 33.88
C TRP A 20 51.40 -61.52 34.05
N GLN A 21 52.49 -61.11 34.72
CA GLN A 21 52.86 -59.71 34.90
C GLN A 21 53.13 -59.04 33.55
N TRP A 22 53.90 -59.68 32.68
CA TRP A 22 54.23 -59.19 31.35
C TRP A 22 52.98 -59.09 30.46
N SER A 23 52.10 -60.09 30.49
CA SER A 23 50.83 -60.05 29.78
C SER A 23 49.94 -58.91 30.27
N ARG A 24 49.88 -58.68 31.59
CA ARG A 24 49.11 -57.56 32.17
C ARG A 24 49.66 -56.21 31.72
N GLU A 25 50.98 -56.03 31.73
CA GLU A 25 51.61 -54.79 31.25
C GLU A 25 51.36 -54.54 29.77
N ASN A 26 51.41 -55.59 28.94
CA ASN A 26 51.17 -55.47 27.51
C ASN A 26 49.71 -55.11 27.17
N VAL A 27 48.74 -55.67 27.90
CA VAL A 27 47.32 -55.32 27.78
C VAL A 27 47.06 -53.87 28.21
N LEU A 28 47.70 -53.42 29.30
CA LEU A 28 47.60 -52.05 29.76
C LEU A 28 48.18 -51.06 28.73
N ALA A 29 49.34 -51.36 28.14
CA ALA A 29 49.94 -50.53 27.10
C ALA A 29 49.03 -50.36 25.87
N HIS A 30 48.45 -51.46 25.36
CA HIS A 30 47.51 -51.41 24.24
C HIS A 30 46.26 -50.59 24.57
N SER A 31 45.69 -50.77 25.78
CA SER A 31 44.52 -49.97 26.20
C SER A 31 44.80 -48.47 26.27
N VAL A 32 46.01 -48.08 26.66
CA VAL A 32 46.43 -46.67 26.72
C VAL A 32 46.58 -46.09 25.31
N ASP A 33 47.11 -46.85 24.35
CA ASP A 33 47.27 -46.37 22.99
C ASP A 33 45.94 -46.30 22.22
N GLU A 34 45.01 -47.22 22.48
CA GLU A 34 43.62 -47.11 22.01
C GLU A 34 42.91 -45.87 22.57
N LEU A 35 43.10 -45.58 23.87
CA LEU A 35 42.53 -44.37 24.50
C LEU A 35 43.14 -43.09 23.92
N LYS A 36 44.45 -43.05 23.65
CA LYS A 36 45.10 -41.92 22.97
C LYS A 36 44.59 -41.74 21.54
N ALA A 37 44.42 -42.84 20.80
CA ALA A 37 43.88 -42.80 19.46
C ALA A 37 42.42 -42.29 19.44
N SER A 38 41.61 -42.76 20.40
CA SER A 38 40.22 -42.31 20.57
C SER A 38 40.14 -40.83 20.95
N LEU A 39 41.05 -40.34 21.81
CA LEU A 39 41.13 -38.92 22.19
C LEU A 39 41.53 -38.06 20.99
N ALA A 40 42.53 -38.49 20.21
CA ALA A 40 42.95 -37.79 19.01
C ALA A 40 41.84 -37.72 17.95
N SER A 41 41.05 -38.79 17.77
CA SER A 41 39.88 -38.74 16.88
C SER A 41 38.79 -37.82 17.40
N ALA A 42 38.58 -37.75 18.72
CA ALA A 42 37.59 -36.87 19.33
C ALA A 42 37.96 -35.38 19.15
N ASP A 43 39.24 -35.02 19.25
CA ASP A 43 39.72 -33.65 19.00
C ASP A 43 39.51 -33.22 17.54
N VAL A 44 39.75 -34.14 16.58
CA VAL A 44 39.51 -33.89 15.15
C VAL A 44 38.02 -33.73 14.87
N GLU A 45 37.17 -34.53 15.52
CA GLU A 45 35.71 -34.41 15.40
C GLU A 45 35.20 -33.09 15.99
N LEU A 46 35.72 -32.69 17.15
CA LEU A 46 35.40 -31.40 17.78
C LEU A 46 35.79 -30.22 16.89
N ALA A 47 36.97 -30.27 16.25
CA ALA A 47 37.42 -29.25 15.32
C ALA A 47 36.52 -29.17 14.07
N ARG A 48 36.07 -30.31 13.55
CA ARG A 48 35.11 -30.36 12.43
C ARG A 48 33.75 -29.81 12.80
N VAL A 49 33.23 -30.17 13.97
CA VAL A 49 31.95 -29.65 14.49
C VAL A 49 32.03 -28.14 14.69
N ALA A 50 33.14 -27.62 15.22
CA ALA A 50 33.35 -26.17 15.36
C ALA A 50 33.39 -25.45 14.00
N GLN A 51 34.04 -26.04 12.99
CA GLN A 51 34.11 -25.47 11.64
C GLN A 51 32.74 -25.51 10.93
N SER A 52 32.01 -26.62 11.04
CA SER A 52 30.64 -26.73 10.52
C SER A 52 29.68 -25.78 11.21
N ALA A 53 29.78 -25.59 12.53
CA ALA A 53 28.98 -24.61 13.26
C ALA A 53 29.27 -23.17 12.80
N SER A 54 30.55 -22.84 12.57
CA SER A 54 30.95 -21.52 12.05
C SER A 54 30.43 -21.27 10.63
N THR A 55 30.47 -22.26 9.74
CA THR A 55 29.98 -22.10 8.35
C THR A 55 28.46 -22.07 8.29
N THR A 56 27.76 -22.83 9.12
CA THR A 56 26.30 -22.72 9.30
C THR A 56 25.94 -21.36 9.85
N ALA A 57 26.61 -20.88 10.90
CA ALA A 57 26.36 -19.54 11.46
C ALA A 57 26.59 -18.42 10.43
N ALA A 58 27.66 -18.51 9.64
CA ALA A 58 27.95 -17.55 8.57
C ALA A 58 26.89 -17.59 7.46
N THR A 59 26.43 -18.77 7.07
CA THR A 59 25.37 -18.95 6.05
C THR A 59 24.02 -18.45 6.56
N THR A 60 23.68 -18.74 7.82
CA THR A 60 22.46 -18.24 8.47
C THR A 60 22.49 -16.72 8.60
N ALA A 61 23.63 -16.12 8.97
CA ALA A 61 23.79 -14.67 9.04
C ALA A 61 23.66 -14.00 7.66
N ALA A 62 24.23 -14.60 6.62
CA ALA A 62 24.08 -14.13 5.24
C ALA A 62 22.61 -14.21 4.78
N ASN A 63 21.92 -15.31 5.05
CA ASN A 63 20.51 -15.49 4.73
C ASN A 63 19.60 -14.51 5.49
N ILE A 64 19.86 -14.26 6.78
CA ILE A 64 19.11 -13.25 7.57
C ILE A 64 19.33 -11.85 6.99
N THR A 65 20.54 -11.54 6.52
CA THR A 65 20.85 -10.25 5.90
C THR A 65 20.16 -10.09 4.55
N GLU A 66 20.11 -11.14 3.72
CA GLU A 66 19.38 -11.13 2.46
C GLU A 66 17.85 -11.04 2.68
N LEU A 67 17.32 -11.71 3.70
CA LEU A 67 15.90 -11.61 4.08
C LEU A 67 15.53 -10.18 4.51
N LYS A 68 16.36 -9.53 5.34
CA LYS A 68 16.16 -8.11 5.71
C LYS A 68 16.22 -7.16 4.52
N ASN A 69 17.13 -7.41 3.57
CA ASN A 69 17.25 -6.60 2.35
C ASN A 69 16.04 -6.79 1.41
N ARG A 70 15.50 -8.03 1.30
CA ARG A 70 14.25 -8.29 0.58
C ARG A 70 13.05 -7.66 1.28
N GLU A 71 13.00 -7.66 2.61
CA GLU A 71 11.98 -6.94 3.37
C GLU A 71 12.04 -5.42 3.14
N GLN A 72 13.23 -4.82 3.03
CA GLN A 72 13.38 -3.40 2.69
C GLN A 72 13.00 -3.06 1.24
N LEU A 73 13.26 -3.95 0.27
CA LEU A 73 12.82 -3.76 -1.12
C LEU A 73 11.30 -3.92 -1.28
N VAL A 74 10.66 -4.68 -0.38
CA VAL A 74 9.20 -4.81 -0.24
C VAL A 74 8.59 -3.66 0.58
N ALA A 75 9.37 -2.87 1.31
CA ALA A 75 8.92 -1.74 2.14
C ALA A 75 8.45 -0.49 1.36
N LYS A 76 8.20 -0.63 0.05
CA LYS A 76 7.17 0.03 -0.79
C LYS A 76 7.79 0.39 -2.13
N SER A 77 7.34 -0.28 -3.20
CA SER A 77 7.51 0.26 -4.56
C SER A 77 6.96 1.69 -4.59
N GLN A 78 7.56 2.59 -5.36
CA GLN A 78 7.06 3.96 -5.54
C GLN A 78 5.58 3.96 -5.98
N ASP A 79 5.19 2.94 -6.74
CA ASP A 79 3.81 2.70 -7.15
C ASP A 79 2.89 2.44 -5.96
N GLN A 80 3.35 1.70 -4.95
CA GLN A 80 2.56 1.43 -3.74
C GLN A 80 2.43 2.67 -2.87
N LYS A 81 3.47 3.52 -2.80
CA LYS A 81 3.37 4.83 -2.12
C LYS A 81 2.36 5.73 -2.83
N LEU A 82 2.45 5.81 -4.16
CA LEU A 82 1.54 6.59 -4.98
C LEU A 82 0.10 6.07 -4.86
N GLN A 83 -0.12 4.76 -4.99
CA GLN A 83 -1.43 4.14 -4.83
C GLN A 83 -2.02 4.41 -3.45
N SER A 84 -1.22 4.29 -2.39
CA SER A 84 -1.69 4.58 -1.03
C SER A 84 -2.05 6.06 -0.83
N ALA A 85 -1.29 6.97 -1.44
CA ALA A 85 -1.57 8.40 -1.37
C ALA A 85 -2.84 8.77 -2.14
N VAL A 86 -3.00 8.25 -3.36
CA VAL A 86 -4.21 8.45 -4.17
C VAL A 86 -5.42 7.89 -3.43
N ALA A 87 -5.35 6.65 -2.95
CA ALA A 87 -6.45 6.01 -2.23
C ALA A 87 -6.87 6.78 -0.97
N ALA A 88 -5.93 7.43 -0.28
CA ALA A 88 -6.22 8.27 0.88
C ALA A 88 -6.95 9.56 0.51
N VAL A 89 -6.66 10.14 -0.67
CA VAL A 89 -7.20 11.44 -1.09
C VAL A 89 -8.50 11.32 -1.90
N THR A 90 -8.68 10.23 -2.67
CA THR A 90 -9.86 10.03 -3.54
C THR A 90 -11.21 10.29 -2.84
N PRO A 91 -11.45 9.84 -1.60
CA PRO A 91 -12.74 10.09 -0.93
C PRO A 91 -13.06 11.56 -0.67
N ALA A 92 -12.06 12.44 -0.63
CA ALA A 92 -12.21 13.88 -0.42
C ALA A 92 -12.43 14.67 -1.73
N VAL A 93 -12.25 14.03 -2.89
CA VAL A 93 -12.49 14.65 -4.20
C VAL A 93 -13.96 14.54 -4.58
N VAL A 94 -14.53 15.64 -5.05
CA VAL A 94 -15.94 15.74 -5.42
C VAL A 94 -16.09 16.31 -6.82
N SER A 95 -17.15 15.92 -7.53
CA SER A 95 -17.55 16.57 -8.77
C SER A 95 -18.67 17.57 -8.49
N ILE A 96 -18.59 18.75 -9.09
CA ILE A 96 -19.58 19.81 -8.95
C ILE A 96 -20.19 20.05 -10.31
N VAL A 97 -21.52 19.98 -10.39
CA VAL A 97 -22.29 20.20 -11.62
C VAL A 97 -23.26 21.34 -11.38
N GLU A 98 -23.23 22.33 -12.26
CA GLU A 98 -24.20 23.42 -12.29
C GLU A 98 -25.37 23.01 -13.18
N SER A 99 -26.58 23.09 -12.62
CA SER A 99 -27.81 22.86 -13.35
C SER A 99 -28.58 24.18 -13.46
N LYS A 100 -28.90 24.58 -14.69
CA LYS A 100 -29.66 25.80 -14.98
C LYS A 100 -30.88 25.48 -15.82
N GLU A 101 -31.99 26.14 -15.51
CA GLU A 101 -33.16 26.11 -16.36
C GLU A 101 -32.92 26.98 -17.59
N VAL A 102 -32.83 26.34 -18.76
CA VAL A 102 -32.72 27.02 -20.04
C VAL A 102 -34.07 27.01 -20.76
N PRO A 103 -34.45 28.11 -21.44
CA PRO A 103 -35.70 28.17 -22.18
C PRO A 103 -35.67 27.20 -23.37
N LYS A 104 -36.71 26.36 -23.49
CA LYS A 104 -36.94 25.55 -24.70
C LYS A 104 -37.59 26.42 -25.76
N LEU A 105 -36.86 26.68 -26.84
CA LEU A 105 -37.36 27.38 -28.01
C LEU A 105 -37.95 26.37 -28.99
N GLN A 106 -39.19 26.59 -29.39
CA GLN A 106 -39.83 25.87 -30.49
C GLN A 106 -40.04 26.82 -31.66
N VAL A 107 -39.74 26.35 -32.87
CA VAL A 107 -40.02 27.11 -34.09
C VAL A 107 -41.49 26.89 -34.43
N THR A 108 -42.27 27.95 -34.33
CA THR A 108 -43.65 27.99 -34.79
C THR A 108 -43.71 28.85 -36.04
N TYR A 109 -44.38 28.35 -37.08
CA TYR A 109 -44.62 29.13 -38.28
C TYR A 109 -45.88 29.96 -38.08
N VAL A 110 -45.74 31.28 -38.14
CA VAL A 110 -46.88 32.20 -38.05
C VAL A 110 -46.98 33.02 -39.32
N ASN A 111 -48.20 33.38 -39.70
CA ASN A 111 -48.42 34.28 -40.81
C ASN A 111 -48.10 35.72 -40.35
N PRO A 112 -47.12 36.42 -40.96
CA PRO A 112 -46.76 37.77 -40.56
C PRO A 112 -47.88 38.79 -40.83
N PHE A 113 -48.87 38.44 -41.64
CA PHE A 113 -50.04 39.26 -41.95
C PHE A 113 -51.26 38.95 -41.07
N GLY A 114 -51.12 38.07 -40.07
CA GLY A 114 -52.20 37.72 -39.15
C GLY A 114 -53.45 37.18 -39.87
N ASN A 115 -54.63 37.62 -39.42
CA ASN A 115 -55.93 37.25 -40.00
C ASN A 115 -56.45 38.32 -40.98
N ASP A 116 -55.57 39.03 -41.69
CA ASP A 116 -55.99 40.04 -42.67
C ASP A 116 -56.78 39.39 -43.84
N PRO A 117 -58.03 39.81 -44.09
CA PRO A 117 -58.85 39.31 -45.20
C PRO A 117 -58.22 39.46 -46.59
N PHE A 118 -57.30 40.40 -46.77
CA PHE A 118 -56.63 40.65 -48.05
C PHE A 118 -55.46 39.68 -48.32
N PHE A 119 -54.73 39.27 -47.27
CA PHE A 119 -53.51 38.45 -47.40
C PHE A 119 -53.69 36.98 -46.97
N GLN A 120 -54.90 36.55 -46.63
CA GLN A 120 -55.20 35.18 -46.19
C GLN A 120 -54.75 34.08 -47.18
N GLY A 121 -54.84 34.34 -48.49
CA GLY A 121 -54.44 33.38 -49.53
C GLY A 121 -52.94 33.38 -49.86
N PHE A 122 -52.16 34.30 -49.30
CA PHE A 122 -50.75 34.50 -49.67
C PHE A 122 -49.82 33.41 -49.10
N GLY A 123 -50.30 32.59 -48.15
CA GLY A 123 -49.60 31.41 -47.64
C GLY A 123 -48.26 31.67 -46.95
N ALA A 124 -47.87 32.94 -46.79
CA ALA A 124 -46.60 33.35 -46.20
C ALA A 124 -46.53 32.90 -44.73
N GLN A 125 -45.51 32.09 -44.44
CA GLN A 125 -45.24 31.56 -43.12
C GLN A 125 -43.80 31.87 -42.80
N VAL A 126 -43.58 32.64 -41.74
CA VAL A 126 -42.24 32.93 -41.26
C VAL A 126 -41.97 32.12 -39.99
N PRO A 127 -40.77 31.54 -39.86
CA PRO A 127 -40.39 30.86 -38.63
C PRO A 127 -40.22 31.90 -37.52
N VAL A 128 -40.93 31.72 -36.40
CA VAL A 128 -40.78 32.52 -35.19
C VAL A 128 -40.41 31.60 -34.04
N TYR A 129 -39.40 31.99 -33.27
CA TYR A 129 -39.01 31.28 -32.07
C TYR A 129 -39.94 31.65 -30.93
N GLN A 130 -40.67 30.67 -30.39
CA GLN A 130 -41.50 30.83 -29.20
C GLN A 130 -40.94 29.98 -28.04
N GLN A 131 -40.88 30.56 -26.85
CA GLN A 131 -40.48 29.84 -25.65
C GLN A 131 -41.67 28.99 -25.16
N VAL A 132 -41.54 27.66 -25.20
CA VAL A 132 -42.59 26.70 -24.84
C VAL A 132 -42.37 26.01 -23.49
N GLY A 133 -41.34 26.43 -22.75
CA GLY A 133 -41.07 25.98 -21.39
C GLY A 133 -39.62 26.20 -20.98
N THR A 134 -39.24 25.67 -19.82
CA THR A 134 -37.85 25.56 -19.38
C THR A 134 -37.43 24.10 -19.33
N THR A 135 -36.15 23.82 -19.52
CA THR A 135 -35.56 22.51 -19.30
C THR A 135 -34.31 22.69 -18.47
N THR A 136 -34.09 21.83 -17.49
CA THR A 136 -32.84 21.81 -16.74
C THR A 136 -31.75 21.26 -17.64
N GLN A 137 -30.72 22.05 -17.91
CA GLN A 137 -29.51 21.61 -18.57
C GLN A 137 -28.32 21.78 -17.63
N ASN A 138 -27.37 20.85 -17.74
CA ASN A 138 -26.09 20.96 -17.08
C ASN A 138 -25.24 21.93 -17.90
N VAL A 139 -24.92 23.08 -17.31
CA VAL A 139 -24.22 24.18 -17.98
C VAL A 139 -22.73 24.22 -17.64
N SER A 140 -22.35 23.69 -16.47
CA SER A 140 -20.96 23.66 -16.01
C SER A 140 -20.69 22.38 -15.23
N ALA A 141 -19.47 21.85 -15.34
CA ALA A 141 -19.00 20.71 -14.58
C ALA A 141 -17.53 20.94 -14.20
N GLY A 142 -17.18 20.59 -12.97
CA GLY A 142 -15.82 20.71 -12.46
C GLY A 142 -15.54 19.84 -11.25
N THR A 143 -14.38 20.04 -10.65
CA THR A 143 -13.88 19.27 -9.51
C THR A 143 -13.73 20.19 -8.30
N GLY A 144 -13.92 19.63 -7.11
CA GLY A 144 -13.63 20.30 -5.85
C GLY A 144 -13.02 19.33 -4.82
N PHE A 145 -12.56 19.90 -3.72
CA PHE A 145 -11.93 19.16 -2.63
C PHE A 145 -12.59 19.49 -1.29
N LEU A 146 -12.96 18.46 -0.53
CA LEU A 146 -13.46 18.59 0.83
C LEU A 146 -12.31 18.95 1.78
N VAL A 147 -12.34 20.16 2.33
CA VAL A 147 -11.29 20.67 3.25
C VAL A 147 -11.72 20.61 4.71
N ARG A 148 -13.01 20.43 4.99
CA ARG A 148 -13.53 20.27 6.36
C ARG A 148 -14.61 19.20 6.43
N ALA A 149 -14.61 18.46 7.54
CA ALA A 149 -15.50 17.30 7.75
C ALA A 149 -16.99 17.68 7.85
N ASN A 150 -17.29 18.97 8.06
CA ASN A 150 -18.64 19.54 8.01
C ASN A 150 -19.06 19.97 6.59
N GLY A 151 -18.31 19.63 5.55
CA GLY A 151 -18.75 19.73 4.15
C GLY A 151 -18.37 21.03 3.44
N TYR A 152 -17.26 21.66 3.83
CA TYR A 152 -16.69 22.77 3.06
C TYR A 152 -15.83 22.22 1.93
N ILE A 153 -16.08 22.71 0.74
CA ILE A 153 -15.45 22.30 -0.51
C ILE A 153 -14.75 23.52 -1.10
N VAL A 154 -13.49 23.36 -1.49
CA VAL A 154 -12.75 24.36 -2.27
C VAL A 154 -12.75 23.95 -3.75
N THR A 155 -13.03 24.91 -4.62
CA THR A 155 -13.04 24.73 -6.08
C THR A 155 -12.63 26.05 -6.76
N ASN A 156 -12.64 26.07 -8.08
CA ASN A 156 -12.43 27.29 -8.83
C ASN A 156 -13.71 28.11 -8.97
N LYS A 157 -13.58 29.44 -8.99
CA LYS A 157 -14.74 30.33 -9.22
C LYS A 157 -15.37 30.07 -10.59
N HIS A 158 -14.60 29.80 -11.64
CA HIS A 158 -15.18 29.52 -12.95
C HIS A 158 -16.06 28.26 -12.99
N VAL A 159 -15.89 27.31 -12.06
CA VAL A 159 -16.76 26.13 -11.92
C VAL A 159 -18.12 26.52 -11.32
N VAL A 160 -18.13 27.55 -10.46
CA VAL A 160 -19.31 28.08 -9.79
C VAL A 160 -19.53 29.57 -10.11
N PRO A 161 -19.80 29.90 -11.39
CA PRO A 161 -19.83 31.28 -11.87
C PRO A 161 -20.99 32.10 -11.27
N ASP A 162 -22.13 31.48 -10.97
CA ASP A 162 -23.35 32.11 -10.49
C ASP A 162 -23.71 31.67 -9.06
N THR A 163 -23.72 32.60 -8.11
CA THR A 163 -24.02 32.28 -6.71
C THR A 163 -25.48 31.87 -6.47
N ASN A 164 -26.38 32.17 -7.41
CA ASN A 164 -27.81 31.83 -7.32
C ASN A 164 -28.17 30.54 -8.07
N ALA A 165 -27.21 29.93 -8.77
CA ALA A 165 -27.45 28.68 -9.47
C ALA A 165 -27.55 27.49 -8.50
N THR A 166 -28.22 26.44 -8.97
CA THR A 166 -28.30 25.18 -8.22
C THR A 166 -27.10 24.32 -8.57
N TYR A 167 -26.28 24.03 -7.56
CA TYR A 167 -25.12 23.15 -7.68
C TYR A 167 -25.41 21.77 -7.10
N THR A 168 -25.15 20.74 -7.90
CA THR A 168 -25.18 19.35 -7.46
C THR A 168 -23.75 18.87 -7.26
N VAL A 169 -23.42 18.51 -6.03
CA VAL A 169 -22.13 17.93 -5.64
C VAL A 169 -22.27 16.42 -5.60
N LEU A 170 -21.48 15.74 -6.43
CA LEU A 170 -21.36 14.29 -6.47
C LEU A 170 -20.14 13.88 -5.63
N LEU A 171 -20.39 13.18 -4.53
CA LEU A 171 -19.35 12.64 -3.65
C LEU A 171 -18.73 11.38 -4.25
N ALA A 172 -17.49 11.05 -3.87
CA ALA A 172 -16.84 9.79 -4.25
C ALA A 172 -17.65 8.52 -3.86
N SER A 173 -18.52 8.63 -2.85
CA SER A 173 -19.47 7.56 -2.48
C SER A 173 -20.64 7.36 -3.46
N GLY A 174 -20.75 8.18 -4.50
CA GLY A 174 -21.89 8.23 -5.43
C GLY A 174 -23.10 9.02 -4.94
N LYS A 175 -23.08 9.48 -3.68
CA LYS A 175 -24.16 10.31 -3.12
C LYS A 175 -24.15 11.72 -3.73
N GLN A 176 -25.33 12.21 -4.10
CA GLN A 176 -25.55 13.58 -4.54
C GLN A 176 -25.97 14.47 -3.37
N LYS A 177 -25.47 15.71 -3.35
CA LYS A 177 -25.82 16.74 -2.38
C LYS A 177 -25.97 18.09 -3.06
N THR A 178 -26.93 18.88 -2.62
CA THR A 178 -27.04 20.28 -3.04
C THR A 178 -25.94 21.10 -2.37
N GLY A 179 -25.19 21.86 -3.17
CA GLY A 179 -24.14 22.76 -2.72
C GLY A 179 -24.59 24.23 -2.80
N THR A 180 -24.16 25.02 -1.82
CA THR A 180 -24.37 26.48 -1.80
C THR A 180 -23.03 27.18 -1.81
N VAL A 181 -22.86 28.19 -2.66
CA VAL A 181 -21.64 29.00 -2.69
C VAL A 181 -21.61 29.92 -1.47
N VAL A 182 -20.59 29.79 -0.62
CA VAL A 182 -20.41 30.61 0.58
C VAL A 182 -19.52 31.81 0.29
N TRP A 183 -18.50 31.62 -0.56
CA TRP A 183 -17.55 32.66 -0.90
C TRP A 183 -16.90 32.40 -2.26
N ARG A 184 -16.46 33.47 -2.92
CA ARG A 184 -15.64 33.41 -4.13
C ARG A 184 -14.71 34.62 -4.24
N SER A 185 -13.52 34.41 -4.80
CA SER A 185 -12.55 35.46 -5.14
C SER A 185 -12.63 35.81 -6.62
N SER A 186 -12.70 37.10 -6.94
CA SER A 186 -12.64 37.58 -8.32
C SER A 186 -11.23 37.60 -8.90
N THR A 187 -10.21 37.65 -8.06
CA THR A 187 -8.80 37.80 -8.44
C THR A 187 -8.06 36.47 -8.52
N GLU A 188 -8.35 35.54 -7.60
CA GLU A 188 -7.60 34.28 -7.43
C GLU A 188 -8.30 33.08 -8.08
N ASP A 189 -9.47 33.29 -8.71
CA ASP A 189 -10.32 32.24 -9.28
C ASP A 189 -10.62 31.09 -8.29
N LEU A 190 -10.81 31.42 -7.00
CA LEU A 190 -11.15 30.46 -5.95
C LEU A 190 -12.60 30.62 -5.48
N ALA A 191 -13.21 29.53 -5.07
CA ALA A 191 -14.53 29.51 -4.46
C ALA A 191 -14.67 28.45 -3.38
N VAL A 192 -15.55 28.73 -2.43
CA VAL A 192 -15.91 27.84 -1.33
C VAL A 192 -17.38 27.50 -1.43
N VAL A 193 -17.67 26.21 -1.55
CA VAL A 193 -19.02 25.64 -1.60
C VAL A 193 -19.29 24.86 -0.32
N LYS A 194 -20.50 24.94 0.21
CA LYS A 194 -20.93 24.22 1.40
C LYS A 194 -22.01 23.22 1.05
N ILE A 195 -21.85 21.99 1.53
CA ILE A 195 -22.89 20.96 1.51
C ILE A 195 -23.35 20.63 2.94
N THR A 196 -24.59 20.21 3.09
CA THR A 196 -25.15 19.80 4.39
C THR A 196 -24.73 18.38 4.75
N GLY A 197 -24.20 18.22 5.97
CA GLY A 197 -23.81 16.92 6.53
C GLY A 197 -22.56 17.04 7.39
N SER A 198 -22.08 15.91 7.88
CA SER A 198 -20.83 15.78 8.64
C SER A 198 -20.18 14.41 8.40
N GLY A 199 -18.96 14.23 8.89
CA GLY A 199 -18.22 12.96 8.73
C GLY A 199 -17.68 12.74 7.32
N TYR A 200 -17.49 13.82 6.55
CA TYR A 200 -16.88 13.73 5.24
C TYR A 200 -15.38 13.48 5.35
N ALA A 201 -14.84 12.67 4.43
CA ALA A 201 -13.40 12.56 4.25
C ALA A 201 -12.84 13.90 3.77
N THR A 202 -11.73 14.34 4.36
CA THR A 202 -11.11 15.63 4.06
C THR A 202 -9.68 15.46 3.61
N ILE A 203 -9.23 16.36 2.74
CA ILE A 203 -7.83 16.46 2.37
C ILE A 203 -7.08 17.32 3.41
N PRO A 204 -5.96 16.84 3.98
CA PRO A 204 -5.08 17.69 4.77
C PRO A 204 -4.45 18.75 3.87
N LEU A 205 -4.43 20.00 4.32
CA LEU A 205 -3.76 21.07 3.59
C LEU A 205 -2.25 20.97 3.82
N GLY A 206 -1.49 21.00 2.73
CA GLY A 206 -0.04 21.05 2.77
C GLY A 206 0.47 22.49 2.91
N ASP A 207 1.70 22.63 3.39
CA ASP A 207 2.42 23.90 3.40
C ASP A 207 3.20 24.04 2.09
N SER A 208 2.79 24.98 1.24
CA SER A 208 3.48 25.27 -0.02
C SER A 208 4.82 25.97 0.16
N SER A 209 5.05 26.65 1.28
CA SER A 209 6.32 27.34 1.56
C SER A 209 7.47 26.37 1.84
N ALA A 210 7.13 25.13 2.21
CA ALA A 210 8.07 24.03 2.40
C ALA A 210 8.46 23.34 1.08
N LEU A 211 7.88 23.73 -0.05
CA LEU A 211 8.18 23.21 -1.39
C LEU A 211 8.97 24.27 -2.16
N SER A 212 10.30 24.09 -2.25
CA SER A 212 11.23 24.94 -3.00
C SER A 212 11.61 24.35 -4.34
#